data_AF-A0A8H3N9Z9-F1
#
_entry.id   AF-A0A8H3N9Z9-F1
#
_cell.length_a   1.000
_cell.length_b   1.000
_cell.length_c   1.000
_cell.angle_alpha   90.00
_cell.angle_beta   90.00
_cell.angle_gamma   90.00
#
_symmetry.space_group_name_H-M   'P 1'
#
loop_
_entity.id
_entity.type
_entity.pdbx_description
1 polymer ?
#
loop_
_entity_poly.entity_id
_entity_poly.type
_entity_poly.pdbx_seq_one_letter_code
_entity_poly.pdbx_strand_id
1 'polypeptide(L)'
;MNENISQLLTAPAKPIILTDRNDWPAWYKEIRLASMCKNVWPYIDPDTPDPPAVPDEPTLPAFGDFQIGALRYSDLDDKNRVEYDHALRRYGWMRDDVRRIRGDVAYIALVITTSVSKYARGFIVDEDDPREMLRLLKGPFEPSF
;
A
#
# COMPACT_ATOMS: atom_id res chain seq x y z
N MET A 1 -47.39 9.63 5.25
CA MET A 1 -46.53 8.44 5.40
C MET A 1 -45.34 8.62 4.47
N ASN A 2 -44.21 9.19 4.95
CA ASN A 2 -42.89 9.19 4.28
C ASN A 2 -41.83 9.96 5.09
N GLU A 3 -41.82 9.85 6.43
CA GLU A 3 -40.83 10.56 7.27
C GLU A 3 -39.72 9.66 7.83
N ASN A 4 -39.66 8.37 7.46
CA ASN A 4 -38.77 7.41 8.12
C ASN A 4 -37.63 6.84 7.27
N ILE A 5 -37.48 7.26 6.00
CA ILE A 5 -36.41 6.73 5.13
C ILE A 5 -35.18 7.65 5.13
N SER A 6 -35.35 8.96 5.36
CA SER A 6 -34.25 9.93 5.34
C SER A 6 -33.32 9.86 6.56
N GLN A 7 -33.73 9.23 7.67
CA GLN A 7 -32.87 9.04 8.85
C GLN A 7 -31.95 7.80 8.74
N LEU A 8 -32.21 6.90 7.78
CA LEU A 8 -31.39 5.69 7.58
C LEU A 8 -30.11 5.93 6.75
N LEU A 9 -29.89 7.15 6.25
CA LEU A 9 -28.73 7.48 5.40
C LEU A 9 -27.65 8.33 6.09
N THR A 10 -27.73 8.55 7.40
CA THR A 10 -26.90 9.59 8.03
C THR A 10 -26.42 9.25 9.44
N ALA A 11 -25.69 8.15 9.56
CA ALA A 11 -24.60 8.10 10.53
C ALA A 11 -23.37 7.54 9.79
N PRO A 12 -22.22 8.24 9.74
CA PRO A 12 -20.99 7.55 9.40
C PRO A 12 -20.85 6.42 10.42
N ALA A 13 -20.83 5.16 9.95
CA ALA A 13 -20.52 4.04 10.82
C ALA A 13 -19.21 4.38 11.53
N LYS A 14 -19.22 4.34 12.86
CA LYS A 14 -18.00 4.60 13.63
C LYS A 14 -16.95 3.58 13.15
N PRO A 15 -15.74 4.04 12.79
CA PRO A 15 -14.68 3.12 12.41
C PRO A 15 -14.45 2.12 13.54
N ILE A 16 -14.29 0.84 13.19
CA ILE A 16 -14.06 -0.20 14.18
C ILE A 16 -12.67 0.04 14.77
N ILE A 17 -12.58 0.09 16.10
CA ILE A 17 -11.31 0.25 16.81
C ILE A 17 -10.94 -1.08 17.45
N LEU A 18 -9.80 -1.66 17.07
CA LEU A 18 -9.30 -2.90 17.66
C LEU A 18 -8.94 -2.68 19.14
N THR A 19 -9.85 -3.08 20.03
CA THR A 19 -9.70 -2.94 21.48
C THR A 19 -9.52 -4.31 22.12
N ASP A 20 -10.28 -5.30 21.70
CA ASP A 20 -10.19 -6.68 22.17
C ASP A 20 -10.39 -7.72 21.05
N ARG A 21 -10.44 -8.99 21.44
CA ARG A 21 -10.54 -10.13 20.50
C ARG A 21 -11.87 -10.18 19.72
N ASN A 22 -12.94 -9.61 20.26
CA ASN A 22 -14.24 -9.58 19.60
C ASN A 22 -14.27 -8.60 18.42
N ASP A 23 -13.41 -7.57 18.45
CA ASP A 23 -13.29 -6.58 17.37
C ASP A 23 -12.54 -7.16 16.16
N TRP A 24 -11.66 -8.16 16.39
CA TRP A 24 -10.75 -8.69 15.38
C TRP A 24 -11.41 -9.08 14.05
N PRO A 25 -12.49 -9.88 14.01
CA PRO A 25 -13.06 -10.32 12.73
C PRO A 25 -13.59 -9.16 11.88
N ALA A 26 -14.18 -8.15 12.53
CA ALA A 26 -14.76 -7.01 11.84
C ALA A 26 -13.67 -6.01 11.43
N TRP A 27 -12.73 -5.71 12.34
CA TRP A 27 -11.59 -4.82 12.09
C TRP A 27 -10.67 -5.36 10.98
N TYR A 28 -10.29 -6.64 11.06
CA TYR A 28 -9.42 -7.27 10.05
C TYR A 28 -10.06 -7.26 8.66
N LYS A 29 -11.39 -7.46 8.60
CA LYS A 29 -12.14 -7.37 7.35
C LYS A 29 -12.10 -5.95 6.76
N GLU A 30 -12.16 -4.90 7.57
CA GLU A 30 -12.05 -3.51 7.09
C GLU A 30 -10.64 -3.23 6.53
N ILE A 31 -9.58 -3.66 7.22
CA ILE A 31 -8.20 -3.51 6.73
C ILE A 31 -8.02 -4.26 5.41
N ARG A 32 -8.48 -5.50 5.33
CA ARG A 32 -8.43 -6.31 4.11
C ARG A 32 -9.19 -5.63 2.96
N LEU A 33 -10.40 -5.14 3.22
CA LEU A 33 -11.20 -4.45 2.22
C LEU A 33 -10.51 -3.18 1.71
N ALA A 34 -10.02 -2.32 2.60
CA ALA A 34 -9.32 -1.08 2.23
C ALA A 34 -8.11 -1.36 1.33
N SER A 35 -7.38 -2.44 1.63
CA SER A 35 -6.19 -2.87 0.91
C SER A 35 -6.50 -3.52 -0.44
N MET A 36 -7.60 -4.27 -0.52
CA MET A 36 -8.12 -4.79 -1.79
C MET A 36 -8.59 -3.66 -2.71
N CYS A 37 -9.27 -2.65 -2.17
CA CYS A 37 -9.70 -1.47 -2.94
C CYS A 37 -8.52 -0.68 -3.53
N LYS A 38 -7.36 -0.71 -2.87
CA LYS A 38 -6.11 -0.11 -3.36
C LYS A 38 -5.25 -1.05 -4.20
N ASN A 39 -5.67 -2.29 -4.36
CA ASN A 39 -4.94 -3.36 -5.04
C ASN A 39 -3.53 -3.59 -4.45
N VAL A 40 -3.42 -3.50 -3.12
CA VAL A 40 -2.15 -3.71 -2.38
C VAL A 40 -2.21 -4.87 -1.38
N TRP A 41 -3.35 -5.58 -1.29
CA TRP A 41 -3.48 -6.77 -0.43
C TRP A 41 -2.31 -7.77 -0.55
N PRO A 42 -1.82 -8.12 -1.77
CA PRO A 42 -0.73 -9.07 -1.90
C PRO A 42 0.56 -8.69 -1.16
N TYR A 43 0.83 -7.39 -0.99
CA TYR A 43 2.03 -6.91 -0.28
C TYR A 43 1.88 -6.94 1.24
N ILE A 44 0.64 -6.96 1.74
CA ILE A 44 0.36 -6.78 3.17
C ILE A 44 -0.22 -8.01 3.86
N ASP A 45 -0.62 -9.02 3.08
CA ASP A 45 -1.29 -10.21 3.61
C ASP A 45 -0.36 -10.94 4.60
N PRO A 46 -0.72 -10.98 5.90
CA PRO A 46 0.13 -11.58 6.92
C PRO A 46 0.26 -13.10 6.78
N ASP A 47 -0.67 -13.73 6.05
CA ASP A 47 -0.77 -15.19 5.93
C ASP A 47 -0.13 -15.74 4.66
N THR A 48 0.27 -14.87 3.73
CA THR A 48 0.99 -15.30 2.53
C THR A 48 2.42 -15.70 2.91
N PRO A 49 2.87 -16.94 2.63
CA PRO A 49 4.22 -17.41 2.99
C PRO A 49 5.31 -16.59 2.32
N ASP A 50 5.18 -16.36 1.01
CA ASP A 50 6.12 -15.64 0.16
C ASP A 50 5.43 -14.44 -0.49
N PRO A 51 5.25 -13.32 0.23
CA PRO A 51 4.60 -12.14 -0.34
C PRO A 51 5.51 -11.50 -1.40
N PRO A 52 4.94 -10.89 -2.46
CA PRO A 52 5.72 -10.01 -3.31
C PRO A 52 6.28 -8.85 -2.48
N ALA A 53 7.51 -8.43 -2.78
CA ALA A 53 8.07 -7.22 -2.22
C ALA A 53 7.36 -5.99 -2.78
N VAL A 54 7.18 -4.96 -1.95
CA VAL A 54 6.77 -3.63 -2.42
C VAL A 54 7.83 -3.15 -3.43
N PRO A 55 7.45 -2.73 -4.64
CA PRO A 55 8.42 -2.45 -5.68
C PRO A 55 9.32 -1.24 -5.34
N ASP A 56 10.57 -1.34 -5.77
CA ASP A 56 11.55 -0.26 -5.67
C ASP A 56 11.35 0.79 -6.76
N GLU A 57 11.81 2.01 -6.50
CA GLU A 57 11.78 3.07 -7.50
C GLU A 57 12.63 2.65 -8.72
N PRO A 58 12.08 2.72 -9.95
CA PRO A 58 12.82 2.30 -11.12
C PRO A 58 14.05 3.19 -11.34
N THR A 59 15.08 2.65 -11.97
CA THR A 59 16.27 3.42 -12.35
C THR A 59 15.94 4.33 -13.53
N LEU A 60 16.36 5.59 -13.45
CA LEU A 60 16.28 6.52 -14.57
C LEU A 60 17.19 6.01 -15.71
N PRO A 61 16.68 5.88 -16.96
CA PRO A 61 17.52 5.50 -18.09
C PRO A 61 18.68 6.48 -18.28
N ALA A 62 19.89 5.96 -18.42
CA ALA A 62 21.08 6.76 -18.68
C ALA A 62 21.33 6.84 -20.19
N PHE A 63 21.91 7.95 -20.66
CA PHE A 63 22.28 8.08 -22.08
C PHE A 63 23.26 7.00 -22.53
N GLY A 64 24.17 6.60 -21.63
CA GLY A 64 25.15 5.53 -21.86
C GLY A 64 24.54 4.16 -22.12
N ASP A 65 23.27 3.93 -21.73
CA ASP A 65 22.56 2.67 -21.98
C ASP A 65 22.18 2.50 -23.46
N PHE A 66 22.10 3.62 -24.19
CA PHE A 66 21.70 3.65 -25.60
C PHE A 66 22.88 3.86 -26.54
N GLN A 67 23.91 4.58 -26.09
CA GLN A 67 25.10 4.82 -26.88
C GLN A 67 26.36 4.91 -26.00
N ILE A 68 27.36 4.09 -26.33
CA ILE A 68 28.63 4.06 -25.60
C ILE A 68 29.27 5.45 -25.58
N GLY A 69 29.58 5.93 -24.39
CA GLY A 69 30.24 7.23 -24.18
C GLY A 69 29.31 8.44 -24.22
N ALA A 70 28.00 8.28 -24.46
CA ALA A 70 27.05 9.38 -24.37
C ALA A 70 26.82 9.80 -22.92
N LEU A 71 26.98 11.10 -22.64
CA LEU A 71 26.77 11.68 -21.30
C LEU A 71 25.58 12.64 -21.27
N ARG A 72 25.07 13.03 -22.43
CA ARG A 72 23.92 13.92 -22.60
C ARG A 72 23.12 13.53 -23.83
N TYR A 73 21.86 13.96 -23.87
CA TYR A 73 20.93 13.68 -24.96
C TYR A 73 21.47 14.06 -26.35
N SER A 74 22.21 15.17 -26.46
CA SER A 74 22.77 15.62 -27.73
C SER A 74 23.84 14.68 -28.30
N ASP A 75 24.48 13.86 -27.46
CA ASP A 75 25.49 12.89 -27.90
C ASP A 75 24.87 11.67 -28.59
N LEU A 76 23.58 11.43 -28.38
CA LEU A 76 22.84 10.34 -29.02
C LEU A 76 22.59 10.64 -30.50
N ASP A 77 22.72 9.60 -31.34
CA ASP A 77 22.21 9.63 -32.71
C ASP A 77 20.67 9.62 -32.75
N ASP A 78 20.09 9.91 -33.92
CA ASP A 78 18.65 10.06 -34.05
C ASP A 78 17.86 8.79 -33.70
N LYS A 79 18.42 7.61 -33.95
CA LYS A 79 17.78 6.35 -33.59
C LYS A 79 17.82 6.15 -32.08
N ASN A 80 18.98 6.37 -31.46
CA ASN A 80 19.17 6.21 -30.02
C ASN A 80 18.37 7.24 -29.22
N ARG A 81 18.15 8.43 -29.77
CA ARG A 81 17.23 9.43 -29.18
C ARG A 81 15.80 8.92 -29.09
N VAL A 82 15.30 8.30 -30.15
CA VAL A 82 13.94 7.72 -30.16
C VAL A 82 13.80 6.60 -29.14
N GLU A 83 14.79 5.70 -29.06
CA GLU A 83 14.79 4.62 -28.07
C GLU A 83 14.89 5.15 -26.62
N TYR A 84 15.74 6.17 -26.39
CA TYR A 84 15.84 6.84 -25.10
C TYR A 84 14.52 7.50 -24.70
N ASP A 85 13.86 8.21 -25.62
CA ASP A 85 12.56 8.84 -25.36
C ASP A 85 11.48 7.80 -25.02
N HIS A 86 11.47 6.65 -25.69
CA HIS A 86 10.57 5.55 -25.37
C HIS A 86 10.84 4.97 -23.97
N ALA A 87 12.11 4.76 -23.64
CA ALA A 87 12.50 4.28 -22.32
C ALA A 87 12.16 5.28 -21.22
N LEU A 88 12.35 6.58 -21.46
CA LEU A 88 12.03 7.64 -20.51
C LEU A 88 10.52 7.73 -20.24
N ARG A 89 9.68 7.55 -21.27
CA ARG A 89 8.22 7.46 -21.10
C ARG A 89 7.82 6.24 -20.26
N ARG A 90 8.39 5.07 -20.56
CA ARG A 90 8.16 3.85 -19.77
C ARG A 90 8.61 4.02 -18.31
N TYR A 91 9.78 4.61 -18.09
CA TYR A 91 10.26 4.96 -16.76
C TYR A 91 9.25 5.84 -16.02
N GLY A 92 8.68 6.86 -16.68
CA GLY A 92 7.63 7.71 -16.11
C GLY A 92 6.44 6.89 -15.60
N TRP A 93 5.89 6.02 -16.44
CA TRP A 93 4.75 5.16 -16.07
C TRP A 93 5.09 4.21 -14.92
N MET A 94 6.25 3.55 -14.98
CA MET A 94 6.69 2.63 -13.92
C MET A 94 6.88 3.37 -12.59
N ARG A 95 7.54 4.53 -12.62
CA ARG A 95 7.80 5.34 -11.42
C ARG A 95 6.50 5.79 -10.78
N ASP A 96 5.54 6.24 -11.58
CA ASP A 96 4.26 6.72 -11.07
C ASP A 96 3.43 5.57 -10.47
N ASP A 97 3.42 4.39 -11.07
CA ASP A 97 2.76 3.20 -10.48
C ASP A 97 3.44 2.72 -9.20
N VAL A 98 4.78 2.68 -9.16
CA VAL A 98 5.54 2.33 -7.93
C VAL A 98 5.23 3.32 -6.81
N ARG A 99 5.23 4.63 -7.09
CA ARG A 99 4.89 5.67 -6.10
C ARG A 99 3.47 5.50 -5.58
N ARG A 100 2.52 5.16 -6.45
CA ARG A 100 1.14 4.85 -6.06
C ARG A 100 1.10 3.64 -5.12
N ILE A 101 1.73 2.51 -5.49
CA ILE A 101 1.76 1.29 -4.67
C ILE A 101 2.36 1.57 -3.29
N ARG A 102 3.54 2.21 -3.24
CA ARG A 102 4.22 2.55 -1.98
C ARG A 102 3.36 3.46 -1.11
N GLY A 103 2.73 4.47 -1.71
CA GLY A 103 1.81 5.38 -1.01
C GLY A 103 0.57 4.66 -0.48
N ASP A 104 0.02 3.74 -1.26
CA ASP A 104 -1.14 2.94 -0.86
C ASP A 104 -0.80 1.96 0.29
N VAL A 105 0.37 1.32 0.27
CA VAL A 105 0.87 0.48 1.37
C VAL A 105 1.08 1.31 2.65
N ALA A 106 1.76 2.45 2.55
CA ALA A 106 1.96 3.36 3.68
C ALA A 106 0.63 3.89 4.26
N TYR A 107 -0.35 4.14 3.39
CA TYR A 107 -1.69 4.50 3.82
C TYR A 107 -2.33 3.38 4.65
N ILE A 108 -2.17 2.11 4.27
CA ILE A 108 -2.71 1.00 5.07
C ILE A 108 -2.03 0.92 6.45
N ALA A 109 -0.71 1.13 6.54
CA ALA A 109 -0.01 1.23 7.82
C ALA A 109 -0.60 2.33 8.71
N LEU A 110 -0.92 3.49 8.12
CA LEU A 110 -1.61 4.58 8.82
C LEU A 110 -3.02 4.17 9.27
N VAL A 111 -3.79 3.48 8.43
CA VAL A 111 -5.14 3.00 8.78
C VAL A 111 -5.06 2.02 9.96
N ILE A 112 -4.13 1.06 9.93
CA ILE A 112 -3.91 0.13 11.04
C ILE A 112 -3.59 0.92 12.31
N THR A 113 -2.58 1.78 12.26
CA THR A 113 -2.12 2.55 13.43
C THR A 113 -3.21 3.45 14.03
N THR A 114 -4.08 4.02 13.19
CA THR A 114 -5.16 4.93 13.62
C THR A 114 -6.45 4.22 14.04
N SER A 115 -6.62 2.94 13.67
CA SER A 115 -7.80 2.12 13.99
C SER A 115 -7.56 1.08 15.08
N VAL A 116 -6.46 1.19 15.83
CA VAL A 116 -6.18 0.34 17.00
C VAL A 116 -6.28 1.15 18.29
N SER A 117 -6.68 0.49 19.38
CA SER A 117 -6.67 1.09 20.72
C SER A 117 -5.25 1.45 21.16
N LYS A 118 -5.11 2.30 22.19
CA LYS A 118 -3.79 2.64 22.76
C LYS A 118 -3.01 1.40 23.25
N TYR A 119 -3.72 0.41 23.78
CA TYR A 119 -3.13 -0.85 24.21
C TYR A 119 -2.60 -1.65 23.01
N ALA A 120 -3.45 -1.85 21.99
CA ALA A 120 -3.07 -2.54 20.76
C ALA A 120 -1.93 -1.83 20.01
N ARG A 121 -1.90 -0.49 20.01
CA ARG A 121 -0.81 0.30 19.42
C ARG A 121 0.55 -0.01 20.05
N GLY A 122 0.60 -0.42 21.32
CA GLY A 122 1.84 -0.81 21.98
C GLY A 122 2.55 -1.99 21.33
N PHE A 123 1.84 -2.86 20.60
CA PHE A 123 2.43 -4.00 19.90
C PHE A 123 3.13 -3.63 18.58
N ILE A 124 2.80 -2.46 18.01
CA ILE A 124 3.24 -2.05 16.66
C ILE A 124 3.95 -0.70 16.65
N VAL A 125 4.40 -0.20 17.81
CA VAL A 125 4.93 1.17 17.95
C VAL A 125 6.23 1.42 17.16
N ASP A 126 7.06 0.38 17.00
CA ASP A 126 8.34 0.43 16.30
C ASP A 126 8.30 -0.32 14.95
N GLU A 127 7.09 -0.64 14.46
CA GLU A 127 6.88 -1.33 13.18
C GLU A 127 6.20 -0.38 12.20
N ASP A 128 6.72 -0.29 10.97
CA ASP A 128 6.20 0.56 9.91
C ASP A 128 5.62 -0.27 8.75
N ASP A 129 5.98 -1.56 8.66
CA ASP A 129 5.47 -2.48 7.66
C ASP A 129 4.07 -3.01 8.04
N PRO A 130 3.03 -2.74 7.23
CA PRO A 130 1.66 -3.12 7.58
C PRO A 130 1.44 -4.64 7.65
N ARG A 131 2.25 -5.45 6.97
CA ARG A 131 2.16 -6.91 7.07
C ARG A 131 2.64 -7.35 8.45
N GLU A 132 3.79 -6.86 8.89
CA GLU A 132 4.33 -7.17 10.21
C GLU A 132 3.45 -6.58 11.33
N MET A 133 2.88 -5.38 11.16
CA MET A 133 1.85 -4.86 12.06
C MET A 133 0.68 -5.84 12.22
N LEU A 134 0.15 -6.37 11.10
CA LEU A 134 -0.94 -7.35 11.14
C LEU A 134 -0.52 -8.65 11.83
N ARG A 135 0.70 -9.15 11.59
CA ARG A 135 1.23 -10.35 12.26
C ARG A 135 1.36 -10.15 13.77
N LEU A 136 1.87 -9.00 14.21
CA LEU A 136 2.03 -8.66 15.62
C LEU A 136 0.69 -8.52 16.34
N LEU A 137 -0.33 -7.96 15.67
CA LEU A 137 -1.68 -7.85 16.23
C LEU A 137 -2.44 -9.18 16.20
N LYS A 138 -2.18 -10.05 15.21
CA LYS A 138 -2.85 -11.35 15.07
C LYS A 138 -2.66 -12.22 16.31
N GLY A 139 -1.45 -12.30 16.87
CA GLY A 139 -1.18 -13.12 18.07
C GLY A 139 -2.08 -12.84 19.28
N PRO A 140 -2.16 -11.60 19.79
CA PRO A 140 -2.99 -11.28 20.95
C PRO A 140 -4.49 -11.16 20.67
N PHE A 141 -4.89 -10.76 19.45
CA PHE A 141 -6.28 -10.38 19.13
C PHE A 141 -7.06 -11.40 18.30
N GLU A 142 -6.42 -12.29 17.55
CA GLU A 142 -7.15 -13.32 16.80
C GLU A 142 -7.79 -14.35 17.76
N PRO A 143 -9.11 -14.61 17.65
CA PRO A 143 -9.74 -15.65 18.45
C PRO A 143 -9.17 -17.04 18.10
N SER A 144 -8.63 -17.74 19.09
CA SER A 144 -8.36 -19.18 19.00
C SER A 144 -9.67 -19.93 19.27
N PHE A 145 -10.15 -20.69 18.29
CA PHE A 145 -11.27 -21.60 18.44
C PHE A 145 -10.79 -23.00 18.86
#